data_AF-A0A970JNA5-F1
#
_entry.id   AF-A0A970JNA5-F1
#
_cell.length_a   1.000
_cell.length_b   1.000
_cell.length_c   1.000
_cell.angle_alpha   90.00
_cell.angle_beta   90.00
_cell.angle_gamma   90.00
#
_symmetry.space_group_name_H-M   'P 1'
#
loop_
_entity.id
_entity.type
_entity.pdbx_description
1 polymer ?
#
loop_
_entity_poly.entity_id
_entity_poly.type
_entity_poly.pdbx_seq_one_letter_code
_entity_poly.pdbx_strand_id
1 'polypeptide(L)'
;MESFQQIYEQLNAPQLHIRPHQFDFRDLDCLFFPERRDTHRRLVDCDSVRYPDRADVANVIDAVCNHDAPVYAMIAPAFVGQFSSTVTPGKLRDAFKRMGFSGMIEVALFADILTLKEAFEFDRHILTEKDFLLTSCCCPLWITLIRKRYIHLVPHIPPSVSPMVACGRSIKKLSPTAVTVFIGPCIAKKMEAKEPDIADAVDHVLSFEEAQALFTAMGIDPERCEDDLRDHSSSAGRIYARTGGVSRAVQRTLDRIRPGRPIPLRAIQADGMRECKALLNDVLEGKITANFLEGMGCPGGCVGGPRRIL
;
A
#
# COMPACT_ATOMS: atom_id res chain seq x y z
N MET A 1 3.47 28.05 12.19
CA MET A 1 4.11 28.03 10.86
C MET A 1 5.51 27.42 10.92
N GLU A 2 6.34 27.81 11.91
CA GLU A 2 7.69 27.26 12.10
C GLU A 2 7.72 25.73 12.24
N SER A 3 6.77 25.13 12.98
CA SER A 3 6.71 23.67 13.17
C SER A 3 6.51 22.88 11.87
N PHE A 4 5.70 23.37 10.93
CA PHE A 4 5.42 22.68 9.68
C PHE A 4 6.62 22.71 8.73
N GLN A 5 7.22 23.89 8.58
CA GLN A 5 8.43 24.08 7.76
C GLN A 5 9.59 23.27 8.34
N GLN A 6 9.76 23.26 9.67
CA GLN A 6 10.77 22.46 10.36
C GLN A 6 10.57 20.95 10.15
N ILE A 7 9.34 20.42 10.27
CA ILE A 7 9.07 19.00 10.02
C ILE A 7 9.37 18.66 8.56
N TYR A 8 8.97 19.51 7.61
CA TYR A 8 9.24 19.30 6.19
C TYR A 8 10.74 19.31 5.88
N GLU A 9 11.50 20.28 6.39
CA GLU A 9 12.95 20.38 6.21
C GLU A 9 13.68 19.21 6.87
N GLN A 10 13.23 18.75 8.04
CA GLN A 10 13.76 17.55 8.69
C GLN A 10 13.51 16.27 7.88
N LEU A 11 12.32 16.11 7.29
CA LEU A 11 11.97 14.93 6.50
C LEU A 11 12.67 14.88 5.13
N ASN A 12 12.99 16.04 4.54
CA ASN A 12 13.62 16.13 3.22
C ASN A 12 15.12 16.46 3.27
N ALA A 13 15.72 16.49 4.47
CA ALA A 13 17.16 16.65 4.60
C ALA A 13 17.88 15.47 3.88
N PRO A 14 18.90 15.74 3.04
CA PRO A 14 19.60 14.70 2.26
C PRO A 14 20.26 13.63 3.15
N GLN A 15 20.49 13.96 4.43
CA GLN A 15 20.72 12.99 5.48
C GLN A 15 19.70 13.26 6.59
N LEU A 16 18.66 12.44 6.67
CA LEU A 16 17.89 12.32 7.90
C LEU A 16 18.90 11.85 8.96
N HIS A 17 19.39 12.77 9.79
CA HIS A 17 20.23 12.44 10.95
C HIS A 17 19.34 11.78 12.00
N ILE A 18 18.82 10.59 11.69
CA ILE A 18 18.40 9.64 12.69
C ILE A 18 19.69 9.26 13.40
N ARG A 19 19.94 9.92 14.53
CA ARG A 19 21.01 9.51 15.44
C ARG A 19 20.81 8.01 15.68
N PRO A 20 21.79 7.14 15.37
CA PRO A 20 21.63 5.68 15.49
C PRO A 20 21.23 5.21 16.90
N HIS A 21 21.39 6.08 17.90
CA HIS A 21 21.02 5.86 19.30
C HIS A 21 19.62 6.40 19.68
N GLN A 22 18.90 7.09 18.78
CA GLN A 22 17.55 7.61 19.03
C GLN A 22 16.44 6.71 18.49
N PHE A 23 16.75 5.81 17.56
CA PHE A 23 15.79 4.86 17.01
C PHE A 23 16.49 3.53 16.79
N ASP A 24 16.13 2.55 17.63
CA ASP A 24 16.63 1.19 17.50
C ASP A 24 15.69 0.44 16.55
N PHE A 25 16.20 -0.04 15.42
CA PHE A 25 15.39 -0.82 14.49
C PHE A 25 14.86 -2.12 15.12
N ARG A 26 15.43 -2.56 16.26
CA ARG A 26 14.87 -3.64 17.10
C ARG A 26 13.54 -3.25 17.75
N ASP A 27 13.22 -1.97 17.90
CA ASP A 27 11.88 -1.53 18.37
C ASP A 27 10.78 -1.83 17.34
N LEU A 28 11.17 -2.05 16.08
CA LEU A 28 10.28 -2.54 15.01
C LEU A 28 10.27 -4.07 14.91
N ASP A 29 10.87 -4.80 15.85
CA ASP A 29 10.91 -6.27 15.86
C ASP A 29 9.50 -6.87 15.78
N CYS A 30 8.49 -6.20 16.35
CA CYS A 30 7.10 -6.66 16.25
C CYS A 30 6.55 -6.66 14.80
N LEU A 31 7.08 -5.79 13.94
CA LEU A 31 6.66 -5.60 12.55
C LEU A 31 7.53 -6.41 11.57
N PHE A 32 8.84 -6.42 11.78
CA PHE A 32 9.80 -6.98 10.81
C PHE A 32 10.54 -8.23 11.31
N PHE A 33 10.64 -8.48 12.61
CA PHE A 33 11.44 -9.61 13.13
C PHE A 33 10.69 -10.34 14.26
N PRO A 34 9.54 -10.96 13.95
CA PRO A 34 8.74 -11.63 14.96
C PRO A 34 9.43 -12.87 15.57
N GLU A 35 10.51 -13.36 14.96
CA GLU A 35 11.28 -14.54 15.36
C GLU A 35 12.01 -14.43 16.71
N ARG A 36 11.99 -13.27 17.39
CA ARG A 36 12.49 -13.17 18.76
C ARG A 36 11.54 -13.73 19.84
N ARG A 37 10.38 -14.27 19.44
CA ARG A 37 9.58 -15.18 20.28
C ARG A 37 9.37 -16.46 19.48
N ASP A 38 9.71 -17.60 20.09
CA ASP A 38 9.50 -18.95 19.57
C ASP A 38 8.19 -19.08 18.80
N THR A 39 8.26 -19.03 17.46
CA THR A 39 7.18 -19.51 16.61
C THR A 39 7.74 -20.73 15.89
N HIS A 40 7.24 -21.90 16.29
CA HIS A 40 7.50 -23.19 15.68
C HIS A 40 7.69 -23.05 14.16
N ARG A 41 8.94 -23.24 13.71
CA ARG A 41 9.31 -23.32 12.30
C ARG A 41 8.42 -24.35 11.61
N ARG A 42 7.79 -23.91 10.51
CA ARG A 42 7.31 -24.73 9.38
C ARG A 42 6.32 -25.84 9.77
N LEU A 43 5.02 -25.54 9.75
CA LEU A 43 3.96 -26.54 9.98
C LEU A 43 3.50 -27.27 8.72
N VAL A 44 3.88 -26.79 7.53
CA VAL A 44 3.39 -27.33 6.25
C VAL A 44 4.50 -28.08 5.54
N ASP A 45 4.20 -29.33 5.14
CA ASP A 45 5.05 -30.14 4.28
C ASP A 45 4.91 -29.68 2.83
N CYS A 46 5.88 -28.89 2.36
CA CYS A 46 5.90 -28.31 1.01
C CYS A 46 5.93 -29.35 -0.11
N ASP A 47 6.37 -30.58 0.15
CA ASP A 47 6.44 -31.65 -0.86
C ASP A 47 5.06 -32.26 -1.15
N SER A 48 4.10 -32.09 -0.23
CA SER A 48 2.78 -32.72 -0.30
C SER A 48 1.71 -31.87 -1.02
N VAL A 49 2.01 -30.60 -1.29
CA VAL A 49 1.00 -29.63 -1.75
C VAL A 49 1.01 -29.51 -3.27
N ARG A 50 -0.17 -29.69 -3.89
CA ARG A 50 -0.38 -29.42 -5.32
C ARG A 50 -0.96 -28.04 -5.52
N TYR A 51 -0.33 -27.25 -6.39
CA TYR A 51 -0.65 -25.84 -6.56
C TYR A 51 -1.25 -25.54 -7.94
N PRO A 52 -2.00 -24.42 -8.07
CA PRO A 52 -2.44 -23.94 -9.36
C PRO A 52 -1.26 -23.63 -10.28
N ASP A 53 -1.40 -23.92 -11.57
CA ASP A 53 -0.37 -23.77 -12.61
C ASP A 53 -0.12 -22.29 -12.99
N ARG A 54 0.33 -21.48 -12.03
CA ARG A 54 0.67 -20.06 -12.21
C ARG A 54 2.06 -19.80 -11.68
N ALA A 55 2.92 -19.23 -12.54
CA ALA A 55 4.32 -18.93 -12.21
C ALA A 55 4.49 -18.09 -10.94
N ASP A 56 3.69 -17.03 -10.75
CA ASP A 56 3.80 -16.18 -9.54
C ASP A 56 3.52 -16.96 -8.25
N VAL A 57 2.56 -17.89 -8.28
CA VAL A 57 2.19 -18.71 -7.12
C VAL A 57 3.30 -19.72 -6.83
N ALA A 58 3.78 -20.42 -7.85
CA ALA A 58 4.89 -21.36 -7.75
C ALA A 58 6.18 -20.71 -7.20
N ASN A 59 6.51 -19.50 -7.67
CA ASN A 59 7.68 -18.77 -7.19
C ASN A 59 7.55 -18.35 -5.71
N VAL A 60 6.35 -17.95 -5.27
CA VAL A 60 6.14 -17.61 -3.85
C VAL A 60 6.27 -18.85 -2.97
N ILE A 61 5.75 -20.00 -3.41
CA ILE A 61 5.91 -21.27 -2.69
C ILE A 61 7.38 -21.63 -2.59
N ASP A 62 8.10 -21.59 -3.71
CA ASP A 62 9.53 -21.84 -3.72
C ASP A 62 10.24 -20.92 -2.72
N ALA A 63 9.95 -19.62 -2.75
CA ALA A 63 10.51 -18.65 -1.81
C ALA A 63 10.25 -19.00 -0.34
N VAL A 64 9.03 -19.40 0.05
CA VAL A 64 8.72 -19.72 1.45
C VAL A 64 9.20 -21.12 1.89
N CYS A 65 9.34 -22.06 0.96
CA CYS A 65 9.69 -23.45 1.25
C CYS A 65 11.20 -23.71 1.17
N ASN A 66 11.86 -23.12 0.18
CA ASN A 66 13.19 -23.54 -0.27
C ASN A 66 14.27 -22.47 -0.13
N HIS A 67 13.93 -21.22 0.19
CA HIS A 67 14.92 -20.14 0.38
C HIS A 67 15.18 -19.86 1.85
N ASP A 68 16.44 -19.55 2.18
CA ASP A 68 16.85 -19.11 3.52
C ASP A 68 16.55 -17.63 3.79
N ALA A 69 16.23 -16.87 2.73
CA ALA A 69 15.91 -15.46 2.83
C ALA A 69 14.56 -15.23 3.52
N PRO A 70 14.41 -14.18 4.35
CA PRO A 70 13.14 -13.90 4.99
C PRO A 70 12.11 -13.42 3.95
N VAL A 71 10.91 -14.01 3.99
CA VAL A 71 9.82 -13.69 3.05
C VAL A 71 8.74 -12.91 3.76
N TYR A 72 8.41 -11.71 3.27
CA TYR A 72 7.39 -10.84 3.87
C TYR A 72 6.14 -10.72 3.00
N ALA A 73 4.98 -10.95 3.61
CA ALA A 73 3.69 -10.69 3.02
C ALA A 73 3.30 -9.21 3.22
N MET A 74 3.19 -8.44 2.14
CA MET A 74 2.73 -7.06 2.15
C MET A 74 1.24 -7.02 1.78
N ILE A 75 0.36 -7.02 2.77
CA ILE A 75 -1.08 -7.13 2.52
C ILE A 75 -1.73 -5.77 2.24
N ALA A 76 -2.45 -5.67 1.12
CA ALA A 76 -3.12 -4.46 0.68
C ALA A 76 -4.26 -4.05 1.64
N PRO A 77 -4.52 -2.75 1.86
CA PRO A 77 -5.53 -2.28 2.82
C PRO A 77 -6.95 -2.83 2.57
N ALA A 78 -7.24 -3.22 1.33
CA ALA A 78 -8.52 -3.78 0.92
C ALA A 78 -8.84 -5.15 1.52
N PHE A 79 -7.91 -5.79 2.25
CA PHE A 79 -8.14 -7.09 2.90
C PHE A 79 -9.26 -7.06 3.94
N VAL A 80 -9.52 -5.89 4.52
CA VAL A 80 -10.58 -5.69 5.51
C VAL A 80 -11.93 -5.96 4.85
N GLY A 81 -12.57 -7.06 5.28
CA GLY A 81 -13.84 -7.53 4.73
C GLY A 81 -13.70 -8.46 3.52
N GLN A 82 -12.50 -8.91 3.14
CA GLN A 82 -12.32 -9.92 2.08
C GLN A 82 -12.35 -11.34 2.62
N PHE A 83 -11.84 -11.51 3.83
CA PHE A 83 -11.95 -12.74 4.61
C PHE A 83 -13.21 -12.68 5.47
N SER A 84 -13.54 -13.79 6.13
CA SER A 84 -14.70 -13.82 7.02
C SER A 84 -14.59 -12.81 8.16
N SER A 85 -15.72 -12.43 8.75
CA SER A 85 -15.78 -11.41 9.81
C SER A 85 -14.99 -11.77 11.08
N THR A 86 -14.63 -13.04 11.24
CA THR A 86 -13.85 -13.57 12.36
C THR A 86 -12.34 -13.55 12.11
N VAL A 87 -11.90 -13.25 10.88
CA VAL A 87 -10.50 -13.15 10.48
C VAL A 87 -10.00 -11.74 10.72
N THR A 88 -9.29 -11.56 11.82
CA THR A 88 -8.62 -10.32 12.18
C THR A 88 -7.27 -10.19 11.44
N PRO A 89 -6.67 -8.98 11.41
CA PRO A 89 -5.30 -8.81 10.91
C PRO A 89 -4.29 -9.71 11.65
N GLY A 90 -4.48 -9.91 12.96
CA GLY A 90 -3.63 -10.79 13.77
C GLY A 90 -3.69 -12.25 13.35
N LYS A 91 -4.90 -12.78 13.14
CA LYS A 91 -5.08 -14.14 12.61
C LYS A 91 -4.47 -14.32 11.22
N LEU A 92 -4.58 -13.32 10.34
CA LEU A 92 -3.89 -13.36 9.05
C LEU A 92 -2.37 -13.39 9.20
N ARG A 93 -1.80 -12.61 10.14
CA ARG A 93 -0.35 -12.70 10.43
C ARG A 93 0.07 -14.11 10.82
N ASP A 94 -0.68 -14.74 11.72
CA ASP A 94 -0.40 -16.12 12.12
C ASP A 94 -0.55 -17.10 10.95
N ALA A 95 -1.60 -16.96 10.13
CA ALA A 95 -1.77 -17.77 8.92
C ALA A 95 -0.59 -17.67 7.95
N PHE A 96 -0.10 -16.44 7.67
CA PHE A 96 1.09 -16.25 6.82
C PHE A 96 2.35 -16.84 7.44
N LYS A 97 2.54 -16.73 8.76
CA LYS A 97 3.67 -17.36 9.45
C LYS A 97 3.63 -18.88 9.35
N ARG A 98 2.45 -19.48 9.52
CA ARG A 98 2.26 -20.94 9.36
C ARG A 98 2.57 -21.42 7.95
N MET A 99 2.28 -20.58 6.95
CA MET A 99 2.63 -20.82 5.54
C MET A 99 4.14 -20.71 5.25
N GLY A 100 4.93 -20.15 6.17
CA GLY A 100 6.39 -20.02 6.03
C GLY A 100 6.89 -18.59 5.79
N PHE A 101 6.01 -17.59 5.79
CA PHE A 101 6.44 -16.19 5.76
C PHE A 101 7.08 -15.79 7.09
N SER A 102 8.15 -15.00 7.02
CA SER A 102 8.79 -14.40 8.20
C SER A 102 7.87 -13.37 8.87
N GLY A 103 6.96 -12.75 8.13
CA GLY A 103 5.97 -11.83 8.70
C GLY A 103 4.97 -11.31 7.68
N MET A 104 3.93 -10.65 8.19
CA MET A 104 2.95 -9.92 7.38
C MET A 104 2.87 -8.47 7.83
N ILE A 105 3.00 -7.56 6.88
CA ILE A 105 2.97 -6.11 7.06
C ILE A 105 1.75 -5.55 6.33
N GLU A 106 0.94 -4.78 7.05
CA GLU A 106 -0.16 -4.04 6.46
C GLU A 106 0.42 -2.89 5.63
N VAL A 107 0.17 -2.91 4.32
CA VAL A 107 0.56 -1.82 3.41
C VAL A 107 -0.14 -0.50 3.79
N ALA A 108 -1.22 -0.57 4.56
CA ALA A 108 -1.89 0.59 5.15
C ALA A 108 -0.96 1.45 6.04
N LEU A 109 0.05 0.88 6.70
CA LEU A 109 1.05 1.65 7.44
C LEU A 109 1.80 2.62 6.52
N PHE A 110 2.15 2.17 5.32
CA PHE A 110 2.83 3.01 4.33
C PHE A 110 1.86 3.96 3.64
N ALA A 111 0.57 3.64 3.60
CA ALA A 111 -0.45 4.61 3.22
C ALA A 111 -0.54 5.77 4.22
N ASP A 112 -0.39 5.53 5.54
CA ASP A 112 -0.32 6.60 6.53
C ASP A 112 0.88 7.54 6.29
N ILE A 113 2.06 6.96 6.04
CA ILE A 113 3.28 7.73 5.73
C ILE A 113 3.09 8.56 4.45
N LEU A 114 2.54 7.96 3.40
CA LEU A 114 2.29 8.66 2.13
C LEU A 114 1.18 9.69 2.24
N THR A 115 0.20 9.49 3.13
CA THR A 115 -0.83 10.51 3.45
C THR A 115 -0.16 11.79 3.92
N LEU A 116 0.82 11.67 4.83
CA LEU A 116 1.57 12.80 5.33
C LEU A 116 2.39 13.47 4.21
N LYS A 117 3.06 12.67 3.38
CA LYS A 117 3.80 13.20 2.21
C LYS A 117 2.88 13.96 1.27
N GLU A 118 1.74 13.40 0.90
CA GLU A 118 0.78 14.06 0.00
C GLU A 118 0.19 15.33 0.62
N ALA A 119 -0.03 15.37 1.93
CA ALA A 119 -0.41 16.61 2.61
C ALA A 119 0.67 17.70 2.50
N PHE A 120 1.96 17.34 2.61
CA PHE A 120 3.07 18.27 2.35
C PHE A 120 3.14 18.71 0.89
N GLU A 121 2.97 17.79 -0.06
CA GLU A 121 2.97 18.16 -1.49
C GLU A 121 1.78 19.07 -1.83
N PHE A 122 0.61 18.85 -1.22
CA PHE A 122 -0.53 19.73 -1.37
C PHE A 122 -0.23 21.14 -0.85
N ASP A 123 0.34 21.26 0.36
CA ASP A 123 0.69 22.56 0.92
C ASP A 123 1.69 23.34 0.05
N ARG A 124 2.66 22.62 -0.53
CA ARG A 124 3.73 23.19 -1.33
C ARG A 124 3.28 23.66 -2.71
N HIS A 125 2.37 22.94 -3.36
CA HIS A 125 1.99 23.20 -4.75
C HIS A 125 0.69 23.99 -4.92
N ILE A 126 -0.21 23.96 -3.93
CA ILE A 126 -1.49 24.68 -4.02
C ILE A 126 -1.34 26.07 -3.41
N LEU A 127 -0.88 27.00 -4.25
CA LEU A 127 -0.60 28.39 -3.88
C LEU A 127 -1.67 29.37 -4.38
N THR A 128 -2.38 29.00 -5.44
CA THR A 128 -3.44 29.79 -6.07
C THR A 128 -4.68 28.94 -6.31
N GLU A 129 -5.83 29.58 -6.51
CA GLU A 129 -7.11 28.89 -6.78
C GLU A 129 -7.15 28.12 -8.12
N LYS A 130 -6.13 28.30 -8.97
CA LYS A 130 -5.98 27.59 -10.24
C LYS A 130 -5.14 26.31 -10.12
N ASP A 131 -4.41 26.17 -9.03
CA ASP A 131 -3.54 25.02 -8.82
C ASP A 131 -4.37 23.81 -8.40
N PHE A 132 -3.97 22.63 -8.87
CA PHE A 132 -4.58 21.37 -8.48
C PHE A 132 -3.55 20.24 -8.53
N LEU A 133 -3.83 19.18 -7.77
CA LEU A 133 -3.07 17.93 -7.79
C LEU A 133 -3.95 16.75 -8.22
N LEU A 134 -3.37 15.87 -9.03
CA LEU A 134 -3.91 14.55 -9.34
C LEU A 134 -3.34 13.54 -8.34
N THR A 135 -4.07 13.25 -7.25
CA THR A 135 -3.68 12.29 -6.20
C THR A 135 -3.94 10.84 -6.64
N SER A 136 -3.96 9.89 -5.72
CA SER A 136 -4.13 8.45 -5.93
C SER A 136 -3.05 7.87 -6.84
N CYS A 137 -1.80 8.31 -6.63
CA CYS A 137 -0.60 7.72 -7.24
C CYS A 137 -0.49 6.21 -6.99
N CYS A 138 -1.21 5.71 -6.00
CA CYS A 138 -1.30 4.31 -5.68
C CYS A 138 -2.13 3.45 -6.65
N CYS A 139 -2.98 4.05 -7.50
CA CYS A 139 -3.82 3.36 -8.47
C CYS A 139 -3.12 3.26 -9.85
N PRO A 140 -2.65 2.07 -10.28
CA PRO A 140 -1.87 1.95 -11.51
C PRO A 140 -2.68 2.29 -12.77
N LEU A 141 -3.99 1.99 -12.75
CA LEU A 141 -4.88 2.29 -13.88
C LEU A 141 -5.04 3.79 -14.09
N TRP A 142 -5.19 4.55 -12.99
CA TRP A 142 -5.25 6.00 -13.00
C TRP A 142 -3.97 6.62 -13.53
N ILE A 143 -2.82 6.21 -12.96
CA ILE A 143 -1.50 6.71 -13.38
C ILE A 143 -1.18 6.34 -14.82
N THR A 144 -1.49 5.12 -15.24
CA THR A 144 -1.30 4.69 -16.64
C THR A 144 -2.16 5.49 -17.60
N LEU A 145 -3.43 5.78 -17.23
CA LEU A 145 -4.31 6.60 -18.05
C LEU A 145 -3.72 8.00 -18.25
N ILE A 146 -3.26 8.65 -17.17
CA ILE A 146 -2.66 9.98 -17.26
C ILE A 146 -1.38 9.94 -18.10
N ARG A 147 -0.44 9.06 -17.79
CA ARG A 147 0.85 8.95 -18.51
C ARG A 147 0.68 8.67 -20.01
N LYS A 148 -0.33 7.87 -20.40
CA LYS A 148 -0.52 7.46 -21.81
C LYS A 148 -1.46 8.35 -22.62
N ARG A 149 -2.46 8.97 -22.00
CA ARG A 149 -3.53 9.69 -22.71
C ARG A 149 -3.64 11.18 -22.34
N TYR A 150 -3.20 11.55 -21.15
CA TYR A 150 -3.28 12.92 -20.62
C TYR A 150 -1.90 13.41 -20.18
N ILE A 151 -0.90 13.24 -21.05
CA ILE A 151 0.51 13.47 -20.71
C ILE A 151 0.80 14.88 -20.20
N HIS A 152 0.04 15.88 -20.67
CA HIS A 152 0.13 17.28 -20.22
C HIS A 152 -0.32 17.47 -18.77
N LEU A 153 -1.06 16.51 -18.18
CA LEU A 153 -1.45 16.53 -16.78
C LEU A 153 -0.45 15.82 -15.84
N VAL A 154 0.58 15.15 -16.39
CA VAL A 154 1.62 14.47 -15.59
C VAL A 154 2.31 15.43 -14.59
N PRO A 155 2.62 16.69 -14.92
CA PRO A 155 3.21 17.63 -13.96
C PRO A 155 2.34 17.92 -12.72
N HIS A 156 1.04 17.62 -12.77
CA HIS A 156 0.10 17.78 -11.65
C HIS A 156 0.03 16.55 -10.75
N ILE A 157 0.74 15.46 -11.08
CA ILE A 157 0.84 14.28 -10.21
C ILE A 157 1.93 14.57 -9.16
N PRO A 158 1.64 14.48 -7.85
CA PRO A 158 2.66 14.67 -6.83
C PRO A 158 3.72 13.56 -6.93
N PRO A 159 5.01 13.86 -6.63
CA PRO A 159 6.10 12.89 -6.72
C PRO A 159 5.99 11.87 -5.58
N SER A 160 5.11 10.89 -5.73
CA SER A 160 4.77 9.88 -4.73
C SER A 160 4.74 8.49 -5.37
N VAL A 161 5.24 7.50 -4.64
CA VAL A 161 5.13 6.08 -5.02
C VAL A 161 3.88 5.47 -4.41
N SER A 162 3.47 4.28 -4.86
CA SER A 162 2.36 3.59 -4.19
C SER A 162 2.78 3.05 -2.80
N PRO A 163 1.83 2.88 -1.85
CA PRO A 163 2.10 2.26 -0.56
C PRO A 163 2.77 0.89 -0.66
N MET A 164 2.47 0.13 -1.72
CA MET A 164 3.13 -1.15 -2.02
C MET A 164 4.64 -0.96 -2.21
N VAL A 165 5.04 0.01 -3.05
CA VAL A 165 6.45 0.30 -3.34
C VAL A 165 7.16 0.86 -2.11
N ALA A 166 6.52 1.78 -1.39
CA ALA A 166 7.08 2.31 -0.15
C ALA A 166 7.31 1.20 0.90
N CYS A 167 6.36 0.28 1.03
CA CYS A 167 6.48 -0.89 1.92
C CYS A 167 7.66 -1.77 1.52
N GLY A 168 7.72 -2.19 0.25
CA GLY A 168 8.76 -3.09 -0.25
C GLY A 168 10.17 -2.53 -0.12
N ARG A 169 10.37 -1.25 -0.52
CA ARG A 169 11.66 -0.56 -0.34
C ARG A 169 12.07 -0.44 1.12
N SER A 170 11.11 -0.20 2.01
CA SER A 170 11.39 -0.10 3.45
C SER A 170 11.78 -1.45 4.04
N ILE A 171 11.11 -2.54 3.65
CA ILE A 171 11.50 -3.90 4.03
C ILE A 171 12.91 -4.20 3.56
N LYS A 172 13.21 -3.99 2.27
CA LYS A 172 14.55 -4.26 1.70
C LYS A 172 15.64 -3.34 2.27
N LYS A 173 15.29 -2.15 2.74
CA LYS A 173 16.24 -1.29 3.46
C LYS A 173 16.62 -1.86 4.82
N LEU A 174 15.69 -2.51 5.51
CA LEU A 174 15.88 -3.11 6.84
C LEU A 174 16.44 -4.53 6.77
N SER A 175 16.03 -5.29 5.76
CA SER A 175 16.45 -6.66 5.50
C SER A 175 16.80 -6.78 4.00
N PRO A 176 18.06 -6.50 3.62
CA PRO A 176 18.48 -6.43 2.21
C PRO A 176 18.28 -7.71 1.39
N THR A 177 18.25 -8.86 2.05
CA THR A 177 18.02 -10.17 1.40
C THR A 177 16.56 -10.56 1.36
N ALA A 178 15.65 -9.75 1.92
CA ALA A 178 14.24 -10.11 2.03
C ALA A 178 13.56 -10.24 0.67
N VAL A 179 12.74 -11.29 0.56
CA VAL A 179 11.78 -11.46 -0.53
C VAL A 179 10.47 -10.80 -0.12
N THR A 180 9.92 -9.99 -1.00
CA THR A 180 8.73 -9.18 -0.76
C THR A 180 7.58 -9.63 -1.66
N VAL A 181 6.47 -10.03 -1.04
CA VAL A 181 5.28 -10.52 -1.74
C VAL A 181 4.11 -9.61 -1.46
N PHE A 182 3.69 -8.81 -2.44
CA PHE A 182 2.47 -8.01 -2.31
C PHE A 182 1.22 -8.88 -2.50
N ILE A 183 0.22 -8.71 -1.64
CA ILE A 183 -1.02 -9.48 -1.67
C ILE A 183 -2.20 -8.52 -1.71
N GLY A 184 -2.95 -8.50 -2.82
CA GLY A 184 -4.02 -7.51 -3.00
C GLY A 184 -5.02 -7.81 -4.11
N PRO A 185 -6.09 -7.02 -4.26
CA PRO A 185 -7.18 -7.34 -5.18
C PRO A 185 -6.91 -6.89 -6.63
N CYS A 186 -5.77 -6.27 -6.90
CA CYS A 186 -5.51 -5.54 -8.14
C CYS A 186 -4.54 -6.30 -9.06
N ILE A 187 -5.01 -6.67 -10.26
CA ILE A 187 -4.17 -7.30 -11.29
C ILE A 187 -3.12 -6.33 -11.83
N ALA A 188 -3.45 -5.04 -11.93
CA ALA A 188 -2.53 -4.03 -12.46
C ALA A 188 -1.27 -3.86 -11.57
N LYS A 189 -1.33 -4.24 -10.29
CA LYS A 189 -0.15 -4.29 -9.41
C LYS A 189 0.90 -5.29 -9.88
N LYS A 190 0.50 -6.39 -10.54
CA LYS A 190 1.45 -7.34 -11.17
C LYS A 190 2.28 -6.69 -12.28
N MET A 191 1.71 -5.69 -12.97
CA MET A 191 2.41 -4.93 -14.01
C MET A 191 3.26 -3.81 -13.39
N GLU A 192 2.72 -3.07 -12.41
CA GLU A 192 3.48 -2.03 -11.69
C GLU A 192 4.75 -2.59 -11.04
N ALA A 193 4.67 -3.76 -10.41
CA ALA A 193 5.83 -4.42 -9.79
C ALA A 193 6.95 -4.77 -10.80
N LYS A 194 6.64 -4.83 -12.10
CA LYS A 194 7.61 -5.11 -13.17
C LYS A 194 8.12 -3.84 -13.86
N GLU A 195 7.64 -2.65 -13.50
CA GLU A 195 8.18 -1.41 -14.05
C GLU A 195 9.65 -1.24 -13.63
N PRO A 196 10.57 -0.84 -14.54
CA PRO A 196 12.01 -0.79 -14.24
C PRO A 196 12.39 0.08 -13.03
N ASP A 197 11.60 1.12 -12.75
CA ASP A 197 11.74 2.04 -11.64
C ASP A 197 11.08 1.54 -10.33
N ILE A 198 10.47 0.35 -10.35
CA ILE A 198 9.74 -0.25 -9.22
C ILE A 198 10.19 -1.69 -8.92
N ALA A 199 10.81 -2.38 -9.89
CA ALA A 199 11.23 -3.77 -9.78
C ALA A 199 12.24 -4.03 -8.63
N ASP A 200 12.86 -2.98 -8.08
CA ASP A 200 13.68 -3.08 -6.87
C ASP A 200 12.84 -3.41 -5.62
N ALA A 201 11.57 -2.98 -5.58
CA ALA A 201 10.74 -2.94 -4.38
C ALA A 201 9.93 -4.21 -4.11
N VAL A 202 9.43 -4.88 -5.14
CA VAL A 202 8.46 -5.98 -5.02
C VAL A 202 8.87 -7.17 -5.89
N ASP A 203 9.09 -8.33 -5.28
CA ASP A 203 9.55 -9.52 -5.99
C ASP A 203 8.36 -10.30 -6.60
N HIS A 204 7.27 -10.43 -5.85
CA HIS A 204 6.08 -11.15 -6.28
C HIS A 204 4.78 -10.42 -5.93
N VAL A 205 3.74 -10.68 -6.72
CA VAL A 205 2.39 -10.14 -6.48
C VAL A 205 1.36 -11.27 -6.58
N LEU A 206 0.63 -11.48 -5.50
CA LEU A 206 -0.49 -12.41 -5.42
C LEU A 206 -1.82 -11.65 -5.31
N SER A 207 -2.86 -12.22 -5.90
CA SER A 207 -4.21 -11.78 -5.60
C SER A 207 -4.74 -12.33 -4.28
N PHE A 208 -5.85 -11.78 -3.77
CA PHE A 208 -6.52 -12.38 -2.62
C PHE A 208 -7.06 -13.78 -2.92
N GLU A 209 -7.59 -14.01 -4.13
CA GLU A 209 -7.98 -15.36 -4.60
C GLU A 209 -6.77 -16.32 -4.59
N GLU A 210 -5.60 -15.88 -5.07
CA GLU A 210 -4.38 -16.70 -5.10
C GLU A 210 -3.89 -17.01 -3.68
N ALA A 211 -3.92 -16.03 -2.76
CA ALA A 211 -3.59 -16.25 -1.36
C ALA A 211 -4.56 -17.21 -0.65
N GLN A 212 -5.87 -17.11 -0.92
CA GLN A 212 -6.86 -18.03 -0.36
C GLN A 212 -6.68 -19.46 -0.90
N ALA A 213 -6.36 -19.60 -2.19
CA ALA A 213 -6.04 -20.89 -2.78
C ALA A 213 -4.80 -21.52 -2.14
N LEU A 214 -3.77 -20.72 -1.83
CA LEU A 214 -2.59 -21.17 -1.10
C LEU A 214 -2.92 -21.64 0.32
N PHE A 215 -3.70 -20.87 1.08
CA PHE A 215 -4.15 -21.30 2.41
C PHE A 215 -4.90 -22.63 2.35
N THR A 216 -5.81 -22.77 1.38
CA THR A 216 -6.58 -24.01 1.18
C THR A 216 -5.66 -25.18 0.83
N ALA A 217 -4.73 -25.00 -0.11
CA ALA A 217 -3.80 -26.04 -0.55
C ALA A 217 -2.88 -26.50 0.57
N MET A 218 -2.49 -25.59 1.47
CA MET A 218 -1.64 -25.86 2.62
C MET A 218 -2.40 -26.27 3.89
N GLY A 219 -3.73 -26.42 3.82
CA GLY A 219 -4.55 -26.81 4.98
C GLY A 219 -4.59 -25.76 6.11
N ILE A 220 -4.32 -24.50 5.79
CA ILE A 220 -4.34 -23.38 6.74
C ILE A 220 -5.73 -22.75 6.73
N ASP A 221 -6.39 -22.75 7.88
CA ASP A 221 -7.65 -22.03 8.11
C ASP A 221 -7.38 -20.76 8.92
N PRO A 222 -7.43 -19.56 8.28
CA PRO A 222 -7.22 -18.29 8.99
C PRO A 222 -8.17 -18.07 10.17
N GLU A 223 -9.37 -18.67 10.18
CA GLU A 223 -10.32 -18.49 11.28
C GLU A 223 -9.85 -19.15 12.58
N ARG A 224 -9.07 -20.23 12.45
CA ARG A 224 -8.53 -21.05 13.55
C ARG A 224 -7.13 -20.61 13.99
N CYS A 225 -6.56 -19.62 13.32
CA CYS A 225 -5.25 -19.09 13.67
C CYS A 225 -5.30 -18.26 14.96
N GLU A 226 -4.15 -18.12 15.61
CA GLU A 226 -4.01 -17.34 16.83
C GLU A 226 -4.13 -15.85 16.52
N ASP A 227 -4.81 -15.11 17.40
CA ASP A 227 -5.00 -13.69 17.22
C ASP A 227 -3.86 -12.90 17.88
N ASP A 228 -3.37 -11.91 17.14
CA ASP A 228 -2.38 -10.94 17.61
C ASP A 228 -3.06 -9.57 17.58
N LEU A 229 -3.29 -8.99 18.75
CA LEU A 229 -4.08 -7.76 18.89
C LEU A 229 -3.32 -6.49 18.48
N ARG A 230 -2.05 -6.59 18.07
CA ARG A 230 -1.26 -5.43 17.65
C ARG A 230 -1.75 -4.91 16.31
N ASP A 231 -2.16 -3.65 16.26
CA ASP A 231 -2.45 -2.96 15.01
C ASP A 231 -1.14 -2.46 14.37
N HIS A 232 -1.01 -2.62 13.05
CA HIS A 232 0.14 -2.10 12.31
C HIS A 232 -0.17 -0.75 11.65
N SER A 233 -1.44 -0.40 11.46
CA SER A 233 -1.85 0.73 10.64
C SER A 233 -3.02 1.51 11.22
N SER A 234 -3.16 2.77 10.81
CA SER A 234 -4.25 3.62 11.25
C SER A 234 -5.53 3.39 10.42
N SER A 235 -6.66 3.89 10.93
CA SER A 235 -7.90 3.94 10.16
C SER A 235 -7.77 4.76 8.86
N ALA A 236 -6.88 5.78 8.82
CA ALA A 236 -6.64 6.58 7.63
C ALA A 236 -5.93 5.77 6.53
N GLY A 237 -4.90 5.01 6.87
CA GLY A 237 -4.23 4.11 5.95
C GLY A 237 -5.14 2.99 5.43
N ARG A 238 -6.02 2.44 6.28
CA ARG A 238 -6.96 1.39 5.87
C ARG A 238 -8.02 1.88 4.87
N ILE A 239 -8.50 3.13 4.99
CA ILE A 239 -9.54 3.65 4.08
C ILE A 239 -9.03 3.96 2.67
N TYR A 240 -7.72 3.99 2.40
CA TYR A 240 -7.15 4.14 1.04
C TYR A 240 -7.74 3.14 0.04
N ALA A 241 -8.20 1.98 0.51
CA ALA A 241 -8.81 0.96 -0.34
C ALA A 241 -10.16 1.37 -0.96
N ARG A 242 -10.78 2.45 -0.49
CA ARG A 242 -12.07 2.95 -1.00
C ARG A 242 -11.89 4.24 -1.77
N THR A 243 -12.74 4.46 -2.78
CA THR A 243 -12.83 5.76 -3.46
C THR A 243 -13.17 6.86 -2.46
N GLY A 244 -12.42 7.96 -2.50
CA GLY A 244 -12.46 9.07 -1.53
C GLY A 244 -11.65 8.83 -0.27
N GLY A 245 -11.10 7.62 -0.10
CA GLY A 245 -10.29 7.25 1.05
C GLY A 245 -9.01 8.06 1.14
N VAL A 246 -8.31 8.23 0.00
CA VAL A 246 -7.07 9.01 -0.09
C VAL A 246 -7.37 10.48 0.20
N SER A 247 -8.37 11.05 -0.47
CA SER A 247 -8.84 12.43 -0.25
C SER A 247 -9.14 12.69 1.23
N ARG A 248 -9.89 11.81 1.89
CA ARG A 248 -10.27 11.96 3.29
C ARG A 248 -9.08 11.85 4.23
N ALA A 249 -8.16 10.92 3.98
CA ALA A 249 -6.96 10.75 4.78
C ALA A 249 -6.03 11.97 4.68
N VAL A 250 -5.81 12.47 3.47
CA VAL A 250 -4.96 13.64 3.20
C VAL A 250 -5.60 14.90 3.78
N GLN A 251 -6.89 15.13 3.56
CA GLN A 251 -7.62 16.27 4.16
C GLN A 251 -7.46 16.30 5.68
N ARG A 252 -7.75 15.17 6.35
CA ARG A 252 -7.65 15.08 7.82
C ARG A 252 -6.24 15.34 8.33
N THR A 253 -5.25 14.85 7.61
CA THR A 253 -3.84 15.05 7.98
C THR A 253 -3.46 16.50 7.79
N LEU A 254 -3.83 17.09 6.64
CA LEU A 254 -3.57 18.48 6.29
C LEU A 254 -4.20 19.46 7.29
N ASP A 255 -5.47 19.26 7.66
CA ASP A 255 -6.17 20.11 8.62
C ASP A 255 -5.50 20.13 10.00
N ARG A 256 -4.82 19.02 10.37
CA ARG A 256 -4.09 18.92 11.64
C ARG A 256 -2.72 19.59 11.57
N ILE A 257 -1.98 19.40 10.49
CA ILE A 257 -0.59 19.90 10.38
C ILE A 257 -0.51 21.34 9.86
N ARG A 258 -1.52 21.80 9.11
CA ARG A 258 -1.62 23.15 8.54
C ARG A 258 -3.03 23.73 8.71
N PRO A 259 -3.51 23.92 9.97
CA PRO A 259 -4.80 24.53 10.22
C PRO A 259 -4.84 25.98 9.71
N GLY A 260 -6.01 26.42 9.22
CA GLY A 260 -6.24 27.82 8.83
C GLY A 260 -5.54 28.27 7.55
N ARG A 261 -5.16 27.35 6.66
CA ARG A 261 -4.58 27.68 5.36
C ARG A 261 -5.53 28.54 4.51
N PRO A 262 -5.01 29.49 3.69
CA PRO A 262 -5.86 30.36 2.88
C PRO A 262 -6.71 29.61 1.85
N ILE A 263 -6.14 28.60 1.20
CA ILE A 263 -6.81 27.80 0.17
C ILE A 263 -7.12 26.42 0.76
N PRO A 264 -8.37 26.10 1.10
CA PRO A 264 -8.71 24.79 1.64
C PRO A 264 -8.58 23.70 0.58
N LEU A 265 -8.33 22.46 1.02
CA LEU A 265 -8.41 21.30 0.14
C LEU A 265 -9.88 21.07 -0.24
N ARG A 266 -10.13 20.94 -1.55
CA ARG A 266 -11.44 20.68 -2.15
C ARG A 266 -11.27 19.48 -3.05
N ALA A 267 -11.70 18.32 -2.55
CA ALA A 267 -11.52 17.06 -3.23
C ALA A 267 -12.70 16.74 -4.16
N ILE A 268 -12.39 16.15 -5.32
CA ILE A 268 -13.36 15.44 -6.16
C ILE A 268 -12.82 14.04 -6.43
N GLN A 269 -13.71 13.08 -6.52
CA GLN A 269 -13.38 11.68 -6.74
C GLN A 269 -13.98 11.19 -8.05
N ALA A 270 -13.24 10.30 -8.72
CA ALA A 270 -13.71 9.53 -9.86
C ALA A 270 -13.68 8.04 -9.54
N ASP A 271 -14.84 7.38 -9.66
CA ASP A 271 -15.02 5.98 -9.33
C ASP A 271 -15.13 5.10 -10.60
N GLY A 272 -14.07 4.36 -10.87
CA GLY A 272 -13.94 3.55 -12.09
C GLY A 272 -13.39 4.33 -13.29
N MET A 273 -12.91 3.58 -14.30
CA MET A 273 -12.22 4.17 -15.46
C MET A 273 -13.07 5.14 -16.30
N ARG A 274 -14.40 4.95 -16.34
CA ARG A 274 -15.30 5.85 -17.08
C ARG A 274 -15.31 7.24 -16.45
N GLU A 275 -15.47 7.29 -15.13
CA GLU A 275 -15.46 8.55 -14.38
C GLU A 275 -14.07 9.17 -14.34
N CYS A 276 -13.01 8.35 -14.24
CA CYS A 276 -11.63 8.85 -14.32
C CYS A 276 -11.40 9.60 -15.63
N LYS A 277 -11.86 9.05 -16.75
CA LYS A 277 -11.76 9.70 -18.06
C LYS A 277 -12.59 10.97 -18.14
N ALA A 278 -13.81 10.95 -17.61
CA ALA A 278 -14.68 12.12 -17.58
C ALA A 278 -14.04 13.26 -16.76
N LEU A 279 -13.54 12.96 -15.56
CA LEU A 279 -12.86 13.91 -14.70
C LEU A 279 -11.65 14.55 -15.39
N LEU A 280 -10.78 13.76 -16.01
CA LEU A 280 -9.61 14.30 -16.73
C LEU A 280 -10.00 15.17 -17.94
N ASN A 281 -11.12 14.88 -18.61
CA ASN A 281 -11.65 15.75 -19.65
C ASN A 281 -12.19 17.07 -19.07
N ASP A 282 -12.87 17.03 -17.93
CA ASP A 282 -13.33 18.25 -17.25
C ASP A 282 -12.15 19.14 -16.80
N VAL A 283 -11.02 18.54 -16.41
CA VAL A 283 -9.77 19.29 -16.16
C VAL A 283 -9.32 20.03 -17.42
N LEU A 284 -9.27 19.32 -18.55
CA LEU A 284 -8.83 19.87 -19.83
C LEU A 284 -9.74 21.00 -20.34
N GLU A 285 -11.03 20.89 -20.08
CA GLU A 285 -12.04 21.87 -20.47
C GLU A 285 -12.15 23.04 -19.48
N GLY A 286 -11.35 23.05 -18.40
CA GLY A 286 -11.34 24.11 -17.39
C GLY A 286 -12.60 24.14 -16.54
N LYS A 287 -13.31 23.01 -16.40
CA LYS A 287 -14.59 22.89 -15.69
C LYS A 287 -14.45 22.60 -14.20
N ILE A 288 -13.25 22.31 -13.72
CA ILE A 288 -13.00 21.95 -12.32
C ILE A 288 -12.81 23.18 -11.43
N THR A 289 -13.36 23.11 -10.22
CA THR A 289 -13.10 24.06 -9.12
C THR A 289 -12.40 23.38 -7.92
N ALA A 290 -12.30 22.05 -7.97
CA ALA A 290 -11.55 21.23 -7.04
C ALA A 290 -10.04 21.40 -7.27
N ASN A 291 -9.26 21.30 -6.19
CA ASN A 291 -7.79 21.36 -6.23
C ASN A 291 -7.12 20.04 -5.83
N PHE A 292 -7.92 19.01 -5.53
CA PHE A 292 -7.44 17.67 -5.21
C PHE A 292 -8.29 16.61 -5.91
N LEU A 293 -7.73 15.95 -6.92
CA LEU A 293 -8.48 15.06 -7.81
C LEU A 293 -8.02 13.62 -7.58
N GLU A 294 -8.91 12.81 -7.03
CA GLU A 294 -8.69 11.39 -6.76
C GLU A 294 -9.32 10.53 -7.85
N GLY A 295 -8.51 9.71 -8.52
CA GLY A 295 -8.98 8.70 -9.46
C GLY A 295 -8.72 7.29 -8.97
N MET A 296 -9.78 6.46 -8.96
CA MET A 296 -9.68 5.03 -8.69
C MET A 296 -10.21 4.25 -9.89
N GLY A 297 -9.39 3.36 -10.48
CA GLY A 297 -9.76 2.67 -11.71
C GLY A 297 -10.84 1.59 -11.56
N CYS A 298 -11.09 1.10 -10.34
CA CYS A 298 -12.11 0.11 -10.04
C CYS A 298 -13.28 0.77 -9.30
N PRO A 299 -14.55 0.42 -9.59
CA PRO A 299 -15.72 0.90 -8.84
C PRO A 299 -15.59 0.58 -7.34
N GLY A 300 -15.89 1.54 -6.48
CA GLY A 300 -15.70 1.49 -5.04
C GLY A 300 -14.25 1.58 -4.57
N GLY A 301 -13.26 1.65 -5.47
CA GLY A 301 -11.83 1.63 -5.14
C GLY A 301 -11.23 0.23 -5.19
N CYS A 302 -10.09 0.04 -4.52
CA CYS A 302 -9.43 -1.27 -4.45
C CYS A 302 -10.32 -2.38 -3.86
N VAL A 303 -11.27 -2.06 -2.97
CA VAL A 303 -12.24 -3.04 -2.46
C VAL A 303 -13.13 -3.67 -3.54
N GLY A 304 -13.36 -2.95 -4.66
CA GLY A 304 -14.03 -3.48 -5.85
C GLY A 304 -13.07 -4.00 -6.92
N GLY A 305 -11.82 -4.29 -6.54
CA GLY A 305 -10.82 -4.85 -7.45
C GLY A 305 -11.23 -6.22 -8.00
N PRO A 306 -10.75 -6.60 -9.20
CA PRO A 306 -11.23 -7.76 -9.95
C PRO A 306 -10.86 -9.12 -9.35
N ARG A 307 -9.98 -9.16 -8.35
CA ARG A 307 -9.49 -10.40 -7.71
C ARG A 307 -9.72 -10.39 -6.20
N ARG A 308 -10.93 -9.99 -5.83
CA ARG A 308 -11.49 -10.00 -4.47
C ARG A 308 -12.04 -11.40 -4.14
N ILE A 309 -12.16 -11.74 -2.86
CA ILE A 309 -12.67 -13.06 -2.43
C ILE A 309 -14.21 -13.09 -2.35
N LEU A 310 -14.81 -12.00 -1.85
CA LEU A 310 -16.25 -11.89 -1.57
C LEU A 310 -17.16 -12.21 -2.77
#